data_AF-A0AAQ1G5A3-F1
#
_entry.id   AF-A0AAQ1G5A3-F1
#
_cell.length_a   1.000
_cell.length_b   1.000
_cell.length_c   1.000
_cell.angle_alpha   90.00
_cell.angle_beta   90.00
_cell.angle_gamma   90.00
#
_symmetry.space_group_name_H-M   'P 1'
#
loop_
_entity.id
_entity.type
_entity.pdbx_description
1 polymer ?
#
loop_
_entity_poly.entity_id
_entity_poly.type
_entity_poly.pdbx_seq_one_letter_code
_entity_poly.pdbx_strand_id
1 'polypeptide(L)'
;MEVPEVKFIDWPKFELHVKGERYHSTITPELMKSFLLFQTNLNKSYALAKYADSGHRLRDAEREDLKLLVEVGEGSSGFIAKLEDQFLKIGDALAEGVKDMEPRQKLIAILFLGSAAVGGWSVDTYLQNKKEVRLAEIAALEHEAEREERIQTLQVMQQIDAQHTEAMQGMFNRVVDELPQLTTISERMAASYDEIIASTADSEWIEMQGRRVDGAVVSELGNSPRNRSVEDRVAGVYRIQNVDHSSPTDYRFKLYDVTRRQEIVATLPKDGSMVTDQILDLLQDAEWGRKVVALHLITKVRSGRVVKAEIEKVARVEDQARYAEQDPAAE
;
A
#
# COMPACT_ATOMS: atom_id res chain seq x y z
N MET A 1 4.87 27.82 12.80
CA MET A 1 4.80 27.17 14.13
C MET A 1 5.58 25.89 13.98
N GLU A 2 6.69 25.74 14.72
CA GLU A 2 7.62 24.61 14.56
C GLU A 2 6.95 23.29 14.93
N VAL A 3 7.18 22.26 14.11
CA VAL A 3 6.81 20.88 14.45
C VAL A 3 7.51 20.55 15.77
N PRO A 4 6.84 19.99 16.79
CA PRO A 4 7.55 19.50 17.97
C PRO A 4 8.65 18.52 17.51
N GLU A 5 9.82 18.61 18.11
CA GLU A 5 10.94 17.71 17.81
C GLU A 5 10.52 16.27 18.17
N VAL A 6 10.06 15.52 17.17
CA VAL A 6 9.59 14.15 17.33
C VAL A 6 10.80 13.27 17.19
N LYS A 7 11.20 12.66 18.30
CA LYS A 7 12.23 11.64 18.32
C LYS A 7 11.57 10.26 18.34
N PHE A 8 11.83 9.51 17.30
CA PHE A 8 11.51 8.11 17.23
C PHE A 8 12.47 7.34 18.16
N ILE A 9 11.91 6.47 19.01
CA ILE A 9 12.70 5.67 19.95
C ILE A 9 12.46 4.20 19.58
N ASP A 10 13.45 3.60 18.93
CA ASP A 10 13.44 2.18 18.54
C ASP A 10 12.24 1.77 17.66
N TRP A 11 11.61 2.74 17.00
CA TRP A 11 10.49 2.57 16.08
C TRP A 11 10.42 3.78 15.16
N PRO A 12 10.14 3.65 13.85
CA PRO A 12 9.71 2.44 13.16
C PRO A 12 10.85 1.47 12.84
N LYS A 13 10.60 0.19 13.05
CA LYS A 13 11.52 -0.90 12.69
C LYS A 13 10.77 -2.10 12.11
N PHE A 14 11.41 -2.79 11.19
CA PHE A 14 10.99 -4.09 10.70
C PHE A 14 11.65 -5.20 11.51
N GLU A 15 10.86 -6.12 12.07
CA GLU A 15 11.38 -7.29 12.80
C GLU A 15 10.79 -8.58 12.23
N LEU A 16 11.68 -9.53 11.90
CA LEU A 16 11.34 -10.86 11.42
C LEU A 16 12.27 -11.89 12.05
N HIS A 17 11.73 -12.91 12.70
CA HIS A 17 12.47 -14.10 13.12
C HIS A 17 11.96 -15.32 12.34
N VAL A 18 12.88 -16.14 11.83
CA VAL A 18 12.53 -17.35 11.10
C VAL A 18 13.21 -18.56 11.72
N LYS A 19 12.47 -19.55 12.19
CA LYS A 19 13.07 -20.78 12.69
C LYS A 19 12.93 -21.91 11.68
N GLY A 20 14.02 -22.63 11.46
CA GLY A 20 14.04 -23.87 10.71
C GLY A 20 15.48 -24.29 10.43
N GLU A 21 15.66 -25.52 9.96
CA GLU A 21 16.98 -26.12 9.73
C GLU A 21 17.88 -25.25 8.83
N ARG A 22 17.30 -24.66 7.78
CA ARG A 22 18.00 -23.86 6.77
C ARG A 22 18.27 -22.41 7.18
N TYR A 23 17.74 -21.96 8.31
CA TYR A 23 17.75 -20.55 8.71
C TYR A 23 18.78 -20.23 9.79
N HIS A 24 19.39 -21.23 10.43
CA HIS A 24 20.29 -21.01 11.57
C HIS A 24 21.54 -20.19 11.20
N SER A 25 21.54 -18.90 11.59
CA SER A 25 22.59 -17.92 11.22
C SER A 25 22.80 -17.79 9.70
N THR A 26 21.75 -18.03 8.92
CA THR A 26 21.79 -18.04 7.46
C THR A 26 20.61 -17.25 6.91
N ILE A 27 20.83 -16.64 5.75
CA ILE A 27 19.78 -16.04 4.94
C ILE A 27 19.68 -16.83 3.64
N THR A 28 18.49 -17.36 3.35
CA THR A 28 18.24 -18.07 2.08
C THR A 28 18.13 -17.04 0.94
N PRO A 29 18.47 -17.41 -0.32
CA PRO A 29 18.26 -16.53 -1.46
C PRO A 29 16.81 -16.05 -1.60
N GLU A 30 15.85 -16.91 -1.28
CA GLU A 30 14.42 -16.60 -1.28
C GLU A 30 14.09 -15.51 -0.26
N LEU A 31 14.60 -15.64 0.97
CA LEU A 31 14.39 -14.64 2.01
C LEU A 31 15.12 -13.32 1.71
N MET A 32 16.31 -13.38 1.12
CA MET A 32 17.02 -12.19 0.64
C MET A 32 16.20 -11.41 -0.39
N LYS A 33 15.54 -12.12 -1.30
CA LYS A 33 14.66 -11.51 -2.30
C LYS A 33 13.49 -10.75 -1.66
N SER A 34 12.96 -11.23 -0.53
CA SER A 34 11.92 -10.54 0.23
C SER A 34 12.40 -9.17 0.74
N PHE A 35 13.64 -9.07 1.24
CA PHE A 35 14.22 -7.77 1.63
C PHE A 35 14.48 -6.84 0.44
N LEU A 36 14.92 -7.39 -0.70
CA LEU A 36 15.08 -6.60 -1.93
C LEU A 36 13.73 -6.07 -2.46
N LEU A 37 12.67 -6.86 -2.32
CA LEU A 37 11.31 -6.41 -2.63
C LEU A 37 10.87 -5.31 -1.67
N PHE A 38 11.13 -5.46 -0.37
CA PHE A 38 10.86 -4.41 0.63
C PHE A 38 11.58 -3.10 0.30
N GLN A 39 12.88 -3.17 -0.01
CA GLN A 39 13.66 -2.02 -0.49
C GLN A 39 13.06 -1.39 -1.76
N THR A 40 12.62 -2.21 -2.70
CA THR A 40 11.98 -1.75 -3.94
C THR A 40 10.68 -1.01 -3.62
N ASN A 41 9.87 -1.55 -2.70
CA ASN A 41 8.63 -0.93 -2.27
C ASN A 41 8.87 0.37 -1.52
N LEU A 42 9.88 0.47 -0.65
CA LEU A 42 10.30 1.73 -0.04
C LEU A 42 10.66 2.80 -1.10
N ASN A 43 11.48 2.42 -2.08
CA ASN A 43 11.89 3.32 -3.16
C ASN A 43 10.69 3.81 -3.97
N LYS A 44 9.76 2.91 -4.32
CA LYS A 44 8.53 3.24 -5.05
C LYS A 44 7.58 4.10 -4.22
N SER A 45 7.49 3.85 -2.91
CA SER A 45 6.66 4.65 -2.00
C SER A 45 7.18 6.07 -1.87
N TYR A 46 8.50 6.25 -1.75
CA TYR A 46 9.11 7.58 -1.80
C TYR A 46 8.93 8.24 -3.18
N ALA A 47 9.15 7.50 -4.27
CA ALA A 47 8.93 8.01 -5.62
C ALA A 47 7.49 8.48 -5.84
N LEU A 48 6.51 7.70 -5.35
CA LEU A 48 5.10 8.06 -5.38
C LEU A 48 4.82 9.30 -4.53
N ALA A 49 5.33 9.35 -3.30
CA ALA A 49 5.13 10.48 -2.40
C ALA A 49 5.70 11.79 -2.96
N LYS A 50 6.92 11.73 -3.51
CA LYS A 50 7.66 12.92 -3.98
C LYS A 50 7.31 13.33 -5.40
N TYR A 51 7.25 12.35 -6.29
CA TYR A 51 7.18 12.54 -7.74
C TYR A 51 5.87 12.09 -8.34
N ALA A 52 4.91 11.65 -7.52
CA ALA A 52 3.59 11.28 -8.01
C ALA A 52 3.57 10.08 -8.98
N ASP A 53 4.69 9.38 -9.06
CA ASP A 53 4.95 8.32 -10.01
C ASP A 53 5.87 7.31 -9.34
N SER A 54 5.30 6.15 -9.02
CA SER A 54 6.05 5.03 -8.44
C SER A 54 7.13 4.48 -9.40
N GLY A 55 6.99 4.76 -10.70
CA GLY A 55 7.95 4.43 -11.75
C GLY A 55 9.11 5.43 -11.86
N HIS A 56 9.04 6.57 -11.16
CA HIS A 56 10.05 7.60 -11.26
C HIS A 56 11.42 7.08 -10.81
N ARG A 57 12.45 7.37 -11.62
CA ARG A 57 13.81 6.95 -11.30
C ARG A 57 14.40 7.87 -10.25
N LEU A 58 14.62 7.33 -9.04
CA LEU A 58 15.27 8.06 -7.95
C LEU A 58 16.69 8.51 -8.31
N ARG A 59 17.06 9.69 -7.84
CA ARG A 59 18.45 10.18 -7.88
C ARG A 59 19.32 9.34 -6.97
N ASP A 60 20.62 9.34 -7.21
CA ASP A 60 21.55 8.50 -6.42
C ASP A 60 21.52 8.87 -4.94
N ALA A 61 21.54 10.17 -4.60
CA ALA A 61 21.40 10.62 -3.22
C ALA A 61 20.09 10.14 -2.55
N GLU A 62 18.97 10.16 -3.28
CA GLU A 62 17.69 9.69 -2.75
C GLU A 62 17.68 8.17 -2.54
N ARG A 63 18.37 7.43 -3.41
CA ARG A 63 18.51 5.98 -3.26
C ARG A 63 19.40 5.63 -2.08
N GLU A 64 20.47 6.40 -1.86
CA GLU A 64 21.35 6.22 -0.70
C GLU A 64 20.59 6.47 0.62
N ASP A 65 19.83 7.56 0.72
CA ASP A 65 19.00 7.89 1.90
C ASP A 65 17.98 6.78 2.22
N LEU A 66 17.50 6.06 1.20
CA LEU A 66 16.47 5.03 1.35
C LEU A 66 17.02 3.60 1.52
N LYS A 67 18.34 3.42 1.63
CA LYS A 67 18.94 2.09 1.74
C LYS A 67 18.49 1.38 3.02
N LEU A 68 17.97 0.17 2.85
CA LEU A 68 17.61 -0.75 3.89
C LEU A 68 18.87 -1.41 4.45
N LEU A 69 19.11 -1.24 5.73
CA LEU A 69 20.12 -1.98 6.49
C LEU A 69 19.40 -3.02 7.35
N VAL A 70 19.63 -4.28 7.03
CA VAL A 70 19.09 -5.42 7.79
C VAL A 70 20.21 -5.96 8.69
N GLU A 71 20.07 -5.74 9.99
CA GLU A 71 20.91 -6.33 11.02
C GLU A 71 20.47 -7.78 11.27
N VAL A 72 21.43 -8.70 11.34
CA VAL A 72 21.19 -10.11 11.68
C VAL A 72 21.75 -10.37 13.06
N GLY A 73 20.90 -10.82 13.99
CA GLY A 73 21.30 -11.08 15.38
C GLY A 73 22.26 -12.27 15.50
N GLU A 74 23.26 -12.16 16.38
CA GLU A 74 24.27 -13.21 16.60
C GLU A 74 23.64 -14.56 16.96
N GLY A 75 24.01 -15.63 16.24
CA GLY A 75 23.49 -16.98 16.45
C GLY A 75 22.01 -17.18 16.11
N SER A 76 21.35 -16.15 15.59
CA SER A 76 19.90 -16.12 15.35
C SER A 76 19.58 -15.89 13.87
N SER A 77 18.38 -16.32 13.50
CA SER A 77 17.73 -15.99 12.23
C SER A 77 16.79 -14.79 12.43
N GLY A 78 17.20 -13.88 13.32
CA GLY A 78 16.47 -12.65 13.62
C GLY A 78 16.99 -11.52 12.75
N PHE A 79 16.08 -10.87 12.05
CA PHE A 79 16.33 -9.79 11.11
C PHE A 79 15.65 -8.52 11.62
N ILE A 80 16.44 -7.47 11.80
CA ILE A 80 15.96 -6.17 12.27
C ILE A 80 16.39 -5.11 11.26
N ALA A 81 15.46 -4.29 10.79
CA ALA A 81 15.78 -3.10 9.99
C ALA A 81 15.19 -1.86 10.64
N LYS A 82 16.03 -0.90 10.99
CA LYS A 82 15.60 0.41 11.50
C LYS A 82 15.17 1.26 10.31
N LEU A 83 13.99 1.84 10.39
CA LEU A 83 13.34 2.51 9.25
C LEU A 83 13.02 3.99 9.51
N GLU A 84 13.48 4.54 10.63
CA GLU A 84 13.25 5.92 11.05
C GLU A 84 13.55 6.92 9.93
N ASP A 85 14.77 6.88 9.40
CA ASP A 85 15.23 7.80 8.35
C ASP A 85 14.37 7.66 7.07
N GLN A 86 14.03 6.43 6.69
CA GLN A 86 13.26 6.15 5.47
C GLN A 86 11.81 6.65 5.60
N PHE A 87 11.16 6.43 6.75
CA PHE A 87 9.79 6.92 6.99
C PHE A 87 9.74 8.43 7.15
N LEU A 88 10.74 9.04 7.81
CA LEU A 88 10.88 10.49 7.86
C LEU A 88 11.00 11.07 6.45
N LYS A 89 11.85 10.47 5.60
CA LYS A 89 12.04 10.91 4.21
C LYS A 89 10.78 10.81 3.36
N ILE A 90 10.01 9.72 3.51
CA ILE A 90 8.72 9.56 2.84
C ILE A 90 7.69 10.58 3.36
N GLY A 91 7.65 10.81 4.67
CA GLY A 91 6.79 11.81 5.29
C GLY A 91 7.10 13.24 4.85
N ASP A 92 8.39 13.58 4.74
CA ASP A 92 8.85 14.86 4.19
C ASP A 92 8.39 15.04 2.75
N ALA A 93 8.56 14.02 1.91
CA ALA A 93 8.10 14.04 0.52
C ALA A 93 6.57 14.23 0.41
N LEU A 94 5.78 13.58 1.28
CA LEU A 94 4.33 13.79 1.32
C LEU A 94 3.97 15.22 1.74
N ALA A 95 4.68 15.78 2.71
CA ALA A 95 4.45 17.14 3.18
C ALA A 95 4.80 18.19 2.12
N GLU A 96 5.89 17.99 1.37
CA GLU A 96 6.26 18.85 0.22
C GLU A 96 5.15 18.87 -0.85
N GLY A 97 4.47 17.74 -1.05
CA GLY A 97 3.35 17.62 -2.01
C GLY A 97 2.04 18.26 -1.55
N VAL A 98 1.92 18.69 -0.29
CA VAL A 98 0.69 19.28 0.28
C VAL A 98 1.01 20.66 0.81
N LYS A 99 0.69 21.70 0.03
CA LYS A 99 1.13 23.09 0.23
C LYS A 99 0.79 23.71 1.60
N ASP A 100 -0.15 23.14 2.35
CA ASP A 100 -0.58 23.66 3.67
C ASP A 100 -0.74 22.53 4.70
N MET A 101 0.12 21.51 4.65
CA MET A 101 0.09 20.44 5.64
C MET A 101 0.49 20.97 7.02
N GLU A 102 -0.44 20.96 7.97
CA GLU A 102 -0.14 21.35 9.35
C GLU A 102 0.92 20.40 9.94
N PRO A 103 1.88 20.88 10.76
CA PRO A 103 2.82 20.05 11.51
C PRO A 103 2.22 18.79 12.15
N ARG A 104 0.99 18.92 12.69
CA ARG A 104 0.25 17.81 13.29
C ARG A 104 -0.18 16.76 12.26
N GLN A 105 -0.63 17.17 11.08
CA GLN A 105 -1.01 16.27 9.99
C GLN A 105 0.20 15.52 9.45
N LYS A 106 1.37 16.19 9.33
CA LYS A 106 2.62 15.55 8.96
C LYS A 106 3.01 14.44 9.94
N LEU A 107 2.95 14.72 11.24
CA LEU A 107 3.23 13.72 12.27
C LEU A 107 2.25 12.54 12.19
N ILE A 108 0.95 12.81 12.03
CA ILE A 108 -0.08 11.78 11.85
C ILE A 108 0.25 10.91 10.62
N ALA A 109 0.63 11.51 9.50
CA ALA A 109 0.99 10.78 8.28
C ALA A 109 2.21 9.87 8.47
N ILE A 110 3.27 10.34 9.15
CA ILE A 110 4.47 9.54 9.43
C ILE A 110 4.15 8.38 10.38
N LEU A 111 3.43 8.64 11.47
CA LEU A 111 3.02 7.60 12.43
C LEU A 111 2.11 6.56 11.77
N PHE A 112 1.21 7.02 10.91
CA PHE A 112 0.36 6.16 10.11
C PHE A 112 1.19 5.29 9.16
N LEU A 113 2.10 5.89 8.40
CA LEU A 113 2.97 5.15 7.47
C LEU A 113 3.74 4.04 8.17
N GLY A 114 4.39 4.36 9.30
CA GLY A 114 5.13 3.37 10.08
C GLY A 114 4.20 2.27 10.59
N SER A 115 3.01 2.62 11.07
CA SER A 115 2.05 1.66 11.63
C SER A 115 1.41 0.77 10.56
N ALA A 116 1.13 1.31 9.37
CA ALA A 116 0.52 0.60 8.25
C ALA A 116 1.54 -0.27 7.48
N ALA A 117 2.83 0.03 7.57
CA ALA A 117 3.89 -0.69 6.87
C ALA A 117 4.66 -1.67 7.76
N VAL A 118 4.86 -1.34 9.03
CA VAL A 118 5.66 -2.12 9.99
C VAL A 118 5.05 -2.17 11.39
N GLY A 119 3.77 -1.85 11.54
CA GLY A 119 3.07 -2.03 12.82
C GLY A 119 2.58 -3.46 13.00
N GLY A 120 2.43 -3.91 14.25
CA GLY A 120 1.79 -5.21 14.52
C GLY A 120 0.40 -5.32 13.89
N TRP A 121 -0.37 -4.23 13.89
CA TRP A 121 -1.69 -4.16 13.26
C TRP A 121 -1.68 -4.42 11.74
N SER A 122 -0.63 -4.01 11.02
CA SER A 122 -0.56 -4.25 9.57
C SER A 122 -0.31 -5.74 9.28
N VAL A 123 0.52 -6.39 10.09
CA VAL A 123 0.72 -7.85 10.03
C VAL A 123 -0.58 -8.58 10.37
N ASP A 124 -1.26 -8.15 11.43
CA ASP A 124 -2.54 -8.70 11.86
C ASP A 124 -3.58 -8.67 10.73
N THR A 125 -3.81 -7.48 10.16
CA THR A 125 -4.76 -7.27 9.07
C THR A 125 -4.39 -8.10 7.84
N TYR A 126 -3.10 -8.13 7.49
CA TYR A 126 -2.60 -8.96 6.39
C TYR A 126 -2.90 -10.44 6.62
N LEU A 127 -2.57 -10.96 7.80
CA LEU A 127 -2.74 -12.37 8.17
C LEU A 127 -4.21 -12.79 8.16
N GLN A 128 -5.11 -11.94 8.66
CA GLN A 128 -6.56 -12.16 8.59
C GLN A 128 -7.06 -12.20 7.15
N ASN A 129 -6.75 -11.18 6.36
CA ASN A 129 -7.18 -11.13 4.96
C ASN A 129 -6.67 -12.34 4.18
N LYS A 130 -5.41 -12.73 4.40
CA LYS A 130 -4.80 -13.91 3.75
C LYS A 130 -5.53 -15.20 4.15
N LYS A 131 -5.84 -15.35 5.44
CA LYS A 131 -6.61 -16.49 5.96
C LYS A 131 -8.01 -16.55 5.35
N GLU A 132 -8.73 -15.44 5.27
CA GLU A 132 -10.07 -15.39 4.68
C GLU A 132 -10.08 -15.78 3.20
N VAL A 133 -9.16 -15.20 2.42
CA VAL A 133 -8.98 -15.57 1.00
C VAL A 133 -8.70 -17.07 0.89
N ARG A 134 -7.81 -17.60 1.72
CA ARG A 134 -7.43 -19.01 1.68
C ARG A 134 -8.59 -19.94 2.09
N LEU A 135 -9.39 -19.56 3.08
CA LEU A 135 -10.59 -20.30 3.47
C LEU A 135 -11.62 -20.33 2.34
N ALA A 136 -11.80 -19.22 1.61
CA ALA A 136 -12.68 -19.17 0.45
C ALA A 136 -12.17 -20.07 -0.70
N GLU A 137 -10.86 -20.11 -0.93
CA GLU A 137 -10.23 -21.03 -1.91
C GLU A 137 -10.42 -22.50 -1.51
N ILE A 138 -10.18 -22.83 -0.24
CA ILE A 138 -10.34 -24.20 0.30
C ILE A 138 -11.80 -24.65 0.23
N ALA A 139 -12.75 -23.74 0.47
CA ALA A 139 -14.18 -24.04 0.35
C ALA A 139 -14.59 -24.45 -1.07
N ALA A 140 -13.83 -24.06 -2.09
CA ALA A 140 -14.06 -24.44 -3.47
C ALA A 140 -13.46 -25.82 -3.85
N LEU A 141 -12.73 -26.48 -2.94
CA LEU A 141 -12.18 -27.83 -3.18
C LEU A 141 -13.28 -28.90 -3.15
N GLU A 142 -13.21 -29.85 -4.09
CA GLU A 142 -14.18 -30.94 -4.22
C GLU A 142 -14.03 -32.02 -3.13
N HIS A 143 -12.81 -32.21 -2.60
CA HIS A 143 -12.49 -33.26 -1.61
C HIS A 143 -12.74 -32.79 -0.17
N GLU A 144 -13.77 -33.34 0.48
CA GLU A 144 -14.19 -32.90 1.82
C GLU A 144 -13.16 -33.14 2.93
N ALA A 145 -12.51 -34.31 2.92
CA ALA A 145 -11.52 -34.65 3.95
C ALA A 145 -10.28 -33.74 3.88
N GLU A 146 -9.79 -33.46 2.67
CA GLU A 146 -8.69 -32.50 2.46
C GLU A 146 -9.11 -31.08 2.87
N ARG A 147 -10.35 -30.69 2.55
CA ARG A 147 -10.92 -29.40 2.95
C ARG A 147 -10.93 -29.21 4.46
N GLU A 148 -11.41 -30.20 5.21
CA GLU A 148 -11.49 -30.13 6.67
C GLU A 148 -10.12 -30.01 7.35
N GLU A 149 -9.13 -30.80 6.91
CA GLU A 149 -7.76 -30.76 7.45
C GLU A 149 -7.11 -29.38 7.27
N ARG A 150 -7.27 -28.80 6.08
CA ARG A 150 -6.69 -27.49 5.74
C ARG A 150 -7.40 -26.36 6.49
N ILE A 151 -8.73 -26.44 6.64
CA ILE A 151 -9.50 -25.50 7.48
C ILE A 151 -9.03 -25.57 8.92
N GLN A 152 -8.86 -26.77 9.49
CA GLN A 152 -8.39 -26.94 10.87
C GLN A 152 -7.01 -26.30 11.07
N THR A 153 -6.11 -26.46 10.10
CA THR A 153 -4.78 -25.82 10.15
C THR A 153 -4.89 -24.30 10.26
N LEU A 154 -5.78 -23.67 9.48
CA LEU A 154 -6.01 -22.22 9.54
C LEU A 154 -6.78 -21.77 10.79
N GLN A 155 -7.59 -22.64 11.40
CA GLN A 155 -8.34 -22.33 12.63
C GLN A 155 -7.44 -22.20 13.85
N VAL A 156 -6.28 -22.85 13.87
CA VAL A 156 -5.27 -22.73 14.96
C VAL A 156 -4.68 -21.31 15.03
N MET A 157 -4.72 -20.56 13.93
CA MET A 157 -4.29 -19.17 13.90
C MET A 157 -5.14 -18.31 14.85
N GLN A 158 -4.48 -17.65 15.81
CA GLN A 158 -5.12 -16.81 16.81
C GLN A 158 -6.06 -15.80 16.15
N GLN A 159 -7.27 -15.69 16.68
CA GLN A 159 -8.19 -14.63 16.31
C GLN A 159 -7.65 -13.31 16.84
N ILE A 160 -7.49 -12.36 15.93
CA ILE A 160 -7.07 -11.00 16.26
C ILE A 160 -8.25 -10.31 16.92
N ASP A 161 -7.97 -9.53 17.95
CA ASP A 161 -8.98 -8.77 18.66
C ASP A 161 -9.70 -7.80 17.71
N ALA A 162 -10.94 -8.16 17.34
CA ALA A 162 -11.74 -7.43 16.37
C ALA A 162 -11.95 -5.96 16.78
N GLN A 163 -12.04 -5.68 18.09
CA GLN A 163 -12.21 -4.31 18.59
C GLN A 163 -10.99 -3.44 18.31
N HIS A 164 -9.79 -4.00 18.46
CA HIS A 164 -8.55 -3.29 18.18
C HIS A 164 -8.39 -3.03 16.67
N THR A 165 -8.79 -3.99 15.83
CA THR A 165 -8.77 -3.85 14.37
C THR A 165 -9.77 -2.80 13.89
N GLU A 166 -11.00 -2.79 14.39
CA GLU A 166 -12.02 -1.80 14.03
C GLU A 166 -11.61 -0.37 14.41
N ALA A 167 -11.06 -0.17 15.60
CA ALA A 167 -10.60 1.14 16.05
C ALA A 167 -9.49 1.71 15.15
N MET A 168 -8.52 0.86 14.79
CA MET A 168 -7.41 1.24 13.92
C MET A 168 -7.88 1.48 12.48
N GLN A 169 -8.82 0.69 11.99
CA GLN A 169 -9.43 0.86 10.66
C GLN A 169 -10.28 2.14 10.57
N GLY A 170 -11.00 2.50 11.64
CA GLY A 170 -11.69 3.78 11.74
C GLY A 170 -10.74 4.99 11.78
N MET A 171 -9.52 4.83 12.28
CA MET A 171 -8.48 5.85 12.18
C MET A 171 -7.87 5.88 10.77
N PHE A 172 -7.67 4.71 10.15
CA PHE A 172 -7.16 4.58 8.78
C PHE A 172 -8.03 5.33 7.79
N ASN A 173 -9.35 5.13 7.81
CA ASN A 173 -10.27 5.79 6.89
C ASN A 173 -10.17 7.32 6.98
N ARG A 174 -10.10 7.87 8.20
CA ARG A 174 -9.97 9.32 8.43
C ARG A 174 -8.67 9.90 7.88
N VAL A 175 -7.56 9.16 7.98
CA VAL A 175 -6.24 9.63 7.49
C VAL A 175 -6.14 9.49 5.97
N VAL A 176 -6.73 8.44 5.40
CA VAL A 176 -6.75 8.22 3.94
C VAL A 176 -7.58 9.25 3.21
N ASP A 177 -8.70 9.70 3.79
CA ASP A 177 -9.52 10.77 3.21
C ASP A 177 -8.72 12.07 3.01
N GLU A 178 -7.78 12.36 3.92
CA GLU A 178 -6.90 13.52 3.80
C GLU A 178 -5.69 13.28 2.88
N LEU A 179 -5.19 12.04 2.82
CA LEU A 179 -3.96 11.68 2.10
C LEU A 179 -4.11 10.34 1.38
N PRO A 180 -4.78 10.31 0.21
CA PRO A 180 -5.10 9.06 -0.49
C PRO A 180 -3.87 8.23 -0.87
N GLN A 181 -2.72 8.88 -1.06
CA GLN A 181 -1.45 8.24 -1.42
C GLN A 181 -0.98 7.22 -0.37
N LEU A 182 -1.41 7.40 0.88
CA LEU A 182 -1.08 6.51 1.99
C LEU A 182 -1.66 5.11 1.81
N THR A 183 -2.81 4.97 1.15
CA THR A 183 -3.40 3.67 0.81
C THR A 183 -2.46 2.89 -0.10
N THR A 184 -2.03 3.51 -1.20
CA THR A 184 -1.12 2.88 -2.15
C THR A 184 0.21 2.51 -1.49
N ILE A 185 0.75 3.37 -0.63
CA ILE A 185 1.99 3.09 0.09
C ILE A 185 1.79 1.90 1.04
N SER A 186 0.71 1.87 1.81
CA SER A 186 0.37 0.77 2.71
C SER A 186 0.21 -0.57 1.96
N GLU A 187 -0.57 -0.60 0.88
CA GLU A 187 -0.81 -1.81 0.08
C GLU A 187 0.50 -2.38 -0.50
N ARG A 188 1.42 -1.52 -0.96
CA ARG A 188 2.74 -1.96 -1.43
C ARG A 188 3.58 -2.57 -0.33
N MET A 189 3.58 -1.94 0.84
CA MET A 189 4.35 -2.46 1.97
C MET A 189 3.81 -3.82 2.40
N ALA A 190 2.48 -3.98 2.42
CA ALA A 190 1.80 -5.25 2.69
C ALA A 190 2.17 -6.36 1.67
N ALA A 191 2.36 -6.03 0.39
CA ALA A 191 2.81 -6.99 -0.62
C ALA A 191 4.21 -7.59 -0.33
N SER A 192 5.00 -6.95 0.53
CA SER A 192 6.27 -7.53 1.00
C SER A 192 6.05 -8.71 1.94
N TYR A 193 4.96 -8.72 2.71
CA TYR A 193 4.60 -9.84 3.59
C TYR A 193 4.24 -11.09 2.80
N ASP A 194 3.64 -10.96 1.61
CA ASP A 194 3.36 -12.09 0.73
C ASP A 194 4.65 -12.82 0.33
N GLU A 195 5.68 -12.08 -0.10
CA GLU A 195 6.96 -12.69 -0.48
C GLU A 195 7.69 -13.25 0.75
N ILE A 196 7.59 -12.62 1.93
CA ILE A 196 8.14 -13.16 3.18
C ILE A 196 7.50 -14.52 3.48
N ILE A 197 6.16 -14.59 3.59
CA ILE A 197 5.43 -15.84 3.86
C ILE A 197 5.80 -16.92 2.85
N ALA A 198 5.81 -16.59 1.56
CA ALA A 198 6.16 -17.55 0.51
C ALA A 198 7.62 -18.02 0.61
N SER A 199 8.54 -17.11 0.94
CA SER A 199 9.98 -17.42 1.07
C SER A 199 10.32 -18.25 2.30
N THR A 200 9.43 -18.31 3.29
CA THR A 200 9.62 -19.03 4.56
C THR A 200 8.64 -20.20 4.73
N ALA A 201 8.05 -20.70 3.65
CA ALA A 201 7.08 -21.80 3.70
C ALA A 201 7.63 -23.12 4.28
N ASP A 202 8.95 -23.29 4.26
CA ASP A 202 9.68 -24.45 4.83
C ASP A 202 10.15 -24.22 6.28
N SER A 203 9.73 -23.12 6.92
CA SER A 203 10.08 -22.83 8.31
C SER A 203 9.28 -23.66 9.31
N GLU A 204 9.84 -23.88 10.50
CA GLU A 204 9.13 -24.41 11.67
C GLU A 204 8.13 -23.39 12.24
N TRP A 205 8.53 -22.13 12.24
CA TRP A 205 7.68 -20.98 12.57
C TRP A 205 8.37 -19.68 12.13
N ILE A 206 7.58 -18.63 12.00
CA ILE A 206 8.07 -17.26 11.85
C ILE A 206 7.47 -16.36 12.93
N GLU A 207 8.13 -15.26 13.21
CA GLU A 207 7.60 -14.18 14.04
C GLU A 207 7.83 -12.85 13.32
N MET A 208 6.75 -12.18 12.93
CA MET A 208 6.78 -10.89 12.23
C MET A 208 6.18 -9.83 13.13
N GLN A 209 6.92 -8.77 13.47
CA GLN A 209 6.43 -7.69 14.33
C GLN A 209 5.80 -8.20 15.65
N GLY A 210 6.42 -9.21 16.28
CA GLY A 210 5.92 -9.86 17.49
C GLY A 210 4.73 -10.82 17.29
N ARG A 211 4.30 -11.06 16.04
CA ARG A 211 3.24 -12.03 15.70
C ARG A 211 3.84 -13.33 15.21
N ARG A 212 3.75 -14.35 16.06
CA ARG A 212 4.22 -15.70 15.75
C ARG A 212 3.18 -16.48 14.94
N VAL A 213 3.66 -17.16 13.89
CA VAL A 213 2.87 -18.03 13.02
C VAL A 213 3.61 -19.36 12.86
N ASP A 214 2.91 -20.47 13.12
CA ASP A 214 3.47 -21.81 13.01
C ASP A 214 3.68 -22.24 11.55
N GLY A 215 4.71 -23.06 11.31
CA GLY A 215 5.16 -23.46 9.97
C GLY A 215 4.09 -24.09 9.09
N ALA A 216 3.20 -24.91 9.67
CA ALA A 216 2.07 -25.48 8.93
C ALA A 216 1.13 -24.39 8.38
N VAL A 217 0.89 -23.34 9.17
CA VAL A 217 0.08 -22.18 8.74
C VAL A 217 0.85 -21.34 7.72
N VAL A 218 2.15 -21.09 7.93
CA VAL A 218 2.99 -20.36 6.96
C VAL A 218 2.99 -21.05 5.60
N SER A 219 3.16 -22.38 5.58
CA SER A 219 3.12 -23.20 4.36
C SER A 219 1.77 -23.13 3.68
N GLU A 220 0.67 -23.25 4.43
CA GLU A 220 -0.68 -23.17 3.85
C GLU A 220 -1.00 -21.78 3.29
N LEU A 221 -0.59 -20.70 3.97
CA LEU A 221 -0.76 -19.32 3.49
C LEU A 221 0.15 -18.99 2.29
N GLY A 222 1.33 -19.61 2.19
CA GLY A 222 2.27 -19.45 1.08
C GLY A 222 1.83 -20.09 -0.22
N ASN A 223 0.89 -21.05 -0.17
CA ASN A 223 0.39 -21.80 -1.33
C ASN A 223 -0.70 -21.09 -2.14
N SER A 224 -1.18 -19.90 -1.74
CA SER A 224 -2.12 -19.16 -2.59
C SER A 224 -1.46 -18.79 -3.91
N PRO A 225 -2.15 -18.98 -5.06
CA PRO A 225 -1.63 -18.56 -6.35
C PRO A 225 -1.28 -17.07 -6.27
N ARG A 226 -0.02 -16.73 -6.59
CA ARG A 226 0.47 -15.34 -6.62
C ARG A 226 -0.56 -14.53 -7.37
N ASN A 227 -1.27 -13.64 -6.68
CA ASN A 227 -2.29 -12.85 -7.34
C ASN A 227 -1.57 -12.07 -8.46
N ARG A 228 -2.01 -12.35 -9.68
CA ARG A 228 -1.39 -11.94 -10.94
C ARG A 228 -1.20 -10.43 -10.93
N SER A 229 -0.02 -10.00 -11.39
CA SER A 229 0.38 -8.61 -11.63
C SER A 229 -0.30 -7.61 -10.72
N VAL A 230 0.37 -7.16 -9.66
CA VAL A 230 -0.06 -5.99 -8.89
C VAL A 230 -0.14 -4.82 -9.88
N GLU A 231 -1.33 -4.63 -10.44
CA GLU A 231 -1.69 -3.40 -11.11
C GLU A 231 -1.62 -2.33 -10.05
N ASP A 232 -0.95 -1.25 -10.40
CA ASP A 232 -0.51 -0.28 -9.43
C ASP A 232 -1.66 0.67 -9.12
N ARG A 233 -2.33 0.45 -7.99
CA ARG A 233 -3.47 1.27 -7.54
C ARG A 233 -2.97 2.61 -7.02
N VAL A 234 -3.26 3.69 -7.73
CA VAL A 234 -2.91 5.06 -7.37
C VAL A 234 -4.17 5.82 -7.00
N ALA A 235 -4.32 6.14 -5.71
CA ALA A 235 -5.37 7.04 -5.25
C ALA A 235 -4.88 8.50 -5.28
N GLY A 236 -5.75 9.45 -5.62
CA GLY A 236 -5.40 10.87 -5.70
C GLY A 236 -6.62 11.77 -5.83
N VAL A 237 -6.40 13.07 -5.75
CA VAL A 237 -7.43 14.10 -5.98
C VAL A 237 -7.17 14.73 -7.33
N TYR A 238 -8.16 14.68 -8.21
CA TYR A 238 -8.02 15.06 -9.61
C TYR A 238 -9.06 16.09 -10.00
N ARG A 239 -8.66 17.03 -10.84
CA ARG A 239 -9.56 17.86 -11.64
C ARG A 239 -9.70 17.22 -13.02
N ILE A 240 -10.93 17.05 -13.48
CA ILE A 240 -11.20 16.58 -14.83
C ILE A 240 -11.01 17.76 -15.77
N GLN A 241 -10.00 17.71 -16.64
CA GLN A 241 -9.76 18.75 -17.63
C GLN A 241 -10.59 18.53 -18.89
N ASN A 242 -10.77 17.28 -19.28
CA ASN A 242 -11.48 16.91 -20.50
C ASN A 242 -11.94 15.45 -20.46
N VAL A 243 -13.11 15.18 -21.04
CA VAL A 243 -13.58 13.83 -21.33
C VAL A 243 -13.72 13.61 -22.83
N ASP A 244 -13.04 12.58 -23.34
CA ASP A 244 -13.12 12.12 -24.71
C ASP A 244 -14.08 10.91 -24.79
N HIS A 245 -15.17 11.10 -25.54
CA HIS A 245 -16.24 10.13 -25.75
C HIS A 245 -16.12 9.36 -27.08
N SER A 246 -15.06 9.60 -27.85
CA SER A 246 -14.89 9.05 -29.21
C SER A 246 -14.77 7.51 -29.23
N SER A 247 -14.31 6.90 -28.15
CA SER A 247 -14.24 5.44 -28.05
C SER A 247 -15.62 4.83 -27.81
N PRO A 248 -16.01 3.78 -28.56
CA PRO A 248 -17.26 3.07 -28.31
C PRO A 248 -17.23 2.26 -27.01
N THR A 249 -16.06 1.92 -26.49
CA THR A 249 -15.88 1.03 -25.32
C THR A 249 -15.60 1.77 -24.03
N ASP A 250 -14.94 2.93 -24.09
CA ASP A 250 -14.40 3.60 -22.90
C ASP A 250 -14.68 5.10 -22.92
N TYR A 251 -14.82 5.71 -21.75
CA TYR A 251 -14.63 7.15 -21.57
C TYR A 251 -13.15 7.40 -21.25
N ARG A 252 -12.52 8.36 -21.94
CA ARG A 252 -11.12 8.72 -21.69
C ARG A 252 -11.07 10.08 -21.01
N PHE A 253 -10.53 10.12 -19.80
CA PHE A 253 -10.42 11.31 -18.99
C PHE A 253 -8.99 11.84 -19.04
N LYS A 254 -8.85 13.13 -19.38
CA LYS A 254 -7.64 13.88 -19.09
C LYS A 254 -7.79 14.48 -17.70
N LEU A 255 -6.99 13.97 -16.77
CA LEU A 255 -7.05 14.32 -15.36
C LEU A 255 -5.82 15.15 -15.00
N TYR A 256 -6.03 16.21 -14.23
CA TYR A 256 -4.97 16.95 -13.58
C TYR A 256 -4.97 16.62 -12.10
N ASP A 257 -3.91 15.99 -11.62
CA ASP A 257 -3.74 15.73 -10.19
C ASP A 257 -3.40 17.06 -9.50
N VAL A 258 -4.32 17.56 -8.68
CA VAL A 258 -4.16 18.90 -8.07
C VAL A 258 -3.10 18.90 -6.97
N THR A 259 -2.95 17.78 -6.26
CA THR A 259 -1.92 17.62 -5.24
C THR A 259 -0.55 17.51 -5.89
N ARG A 260 -0.47 16.79 -7.01
CA ARG A 260 0.78 16.38 -7.64
C ARG A 260 1.20 17.23 -8.85
N ARG A 261 0.33 18.17 -9.25
CA ARG A 261 0.51 19.12 -10.37
C ARG A 261 0.91 18.49 -11.69
N GLN A 262 0.38 17.30 -11.98
CA GLN A 262 0.69 16.54 -13.18
C GLN A 262 -0.56 16.09 -13.91
N GLU A 263 -0.44 15.87 -15.22
CA GLU A 263 -1.52 15.32 -16.03
C GLU A 263 -1.41 13.80 -16.14
N ILE A 264 -2.54 13.12 -16.01
CA ILE A 264 -2.67 11.68 -16.25
C ILE A 264 -3.88 11.43 -17.15
N VAL A 265 -3.75 10.47 -18.08
CA VAL A 265 -4.86 10.02 -18.91
C VAL A 265 -5.37 8.71 -18.35
N ALA A 266 -6.63 8.69 -17.91
CA ALA A 266 -7.28 7.50 -17.39
C ALA A 266 -8.48 7.09 -18.26
N THR A 267 -8.89 5.84 -18.15
CA THR A 267 -10.00 5.26 -18.90
C THR A 267 -11.06 4.70 -17.96
N LEU A 268 -12.32 4.75 -18.36
CA LEU A 268 -13.46 4.14 -17.66
C LEU A 268 -14.27 3.30 -18.65
N PRO A 269 -14.31 1.96 -18.51
CA PRO A 269 -15.08 1.10 -19.41
C PRO A 269 -16.58 1.36 -19.32
N LYS A 270 -17.25 1.60 -20.44
CA LYS A 270 -18.69 1.96 -20.49
C LYS A 270 -19.61 0.83 -20.05
N ASP A 271 -19.16 -0.42 -20.19
CA ASP A 271 -19.86 -1.65 -19.87
C ASP A 271 -19.41 -2.26 -18.53
N GLY A 272 -18.53 -1.58 -17.79
CA GLY A 272 -18.05 -2.03 -16.49
C GLY A 272 -19.11 -1.94 -15.40
N SER A 273 -19.10 -2.89 -14.46
CA SER A 273 -20.00 -2.93 -13.29
C SER A 273 -19.88 -1.69 -12.38
N MET A 274 -18.82 -0.91 -12.53
CA MET A 274 -18.57 0.33 -11.78
C MET A 274 -19.26 1.55 -12.41
N VAL A 275 -19.68 1.50 -13.68
CA VAL A 275 -20.37 2.62 -14.34
C VAL A 275 -21.83 2.60 -13.93
N THR A 276 -22.12 3.35 -12.87
CA THR A 276 -23.48 3.65 -12.42
C THR A 276 -23.85 5.09 -12.78
N ASP A 277 -25.14 5.37 -12.93
CA ASP A 277 -25.63 6.73 -13.18
C ASP A 277 -25.11 7.71 -12.13
N GLN A 278 -25.04 7.29 -10.86
CA GLN A 278 -24.51 8.11 -9.76
C GLN A 278 -23.03 8.50 -9.95
N ILE A 279 -22.20 7.57 -10.43
CA ILE A 279 -20.77 7.84 -10.67
C ILE A 279 -20.60 8.74 -11.90
N LEU A 280 -21.39 8.51 -12.95
CA LEU A 280 -21.39 9.36 -14.14
C LEU A 280 -21.83 10.78 -13.81
N ASP A 281 -22.93 10.95 -13.06
CA ASP A 281 -23.44 12.24 -12.60
C ASP A 281 -22.37 12.97 -11.77
N LEU A 282 -21.68 12.25 -10.87
CA LEU A 282 -20.64 12.86 -10.04
C LEU A 282 -19.42 13.29 -10.87
N LEU A 283 -18.98 12.50 -11.86
CA LEU A 283 -17.88 12.88 -12.75
C LEU A 283 -18.28 14.06 -13.65
N GLN A 284 -19.52 14.07 -14.15
CA GLN A 284 -20.06 15.15 -14.98
C GLN A 284 -20.20 16.46 -14.19
N ASP A 285 -20.77 16.40 -12.99
CA ASP A 285 -20.86 17.52 -12.06
C ASP A 285 -19.48 18.09 -11.73
N ALA A 286 -18.48 17.20 -11.60
CA ALA A 286 -17.11 17.60 -11.33
C ALA A 286 -16.46 18.31 -12.52
N GLU A 287 -16.60 17.78 -13.73
CA GLU A 287 -16.09 18.41 -14.95
C GLU A 287 -16.72 19.80 -15.16
N TRP A 288 -18.05 19.89 -15.16
CA TRP A 288 -18.76 21.13 -15.44
C TRP A 288 -18.65 22.15 -14.32
N GLY A 289 -18.67 21.69 -13.08
CA GLY A 289 -18.50 22.52 -11.90
C GLY A 289 -17.05 22.93 -11.64
N ARG A 290 -16.09 22.45 -12.44
CA ARG A 290 -14.64 22.60 -12.21
C ARG A 290 -14.20 22.14 -10.81
N LYS A 291 -14.90 21.16 -10.25
CA LYS A 291 -14.65 20.60 -8.92
C LYS A 291 -13.61 19.50 -8.99
N VAL A 292 -12.96 19.24 -7.87
CA VAL A 292 -12.05 18.10 -7.74
C VAL A 292 -12.79 16.87 -7.24
N VAL A 293 -12.30 15.70 -7.66
CA VAL A 293 -12.83 14.38 -7.29
C VAL A 293 -11.69 13.49 -6.81
N ALA A 294 -11.99 12.65 -5.81
CA ALA A 294 -11.05 11.63 -5.37
C ALA A 294 -11.22 10.40 -6.28
N LEU A 295 -10.14 9.98 -6.93
CA LEU A 295 -10.15 8.82 -7.83
C LEU A 295 -9.14 7.78 -7.36
N HIS A 296 -9.54 6.52 -7.45
CA HIS A 296 -8.62 5.38 -7.39
C HIS A 296 -8.39 4.91 -8.81
N LEU A 297 -7.13 4.92 -9.25
CA LEU A 297 -6.74 4.50 -10.58
C LEU A 297 -5.96 3.20 -10.50
N ILE A 298 -6.34 2.21 -11.29
CA ILE A 298 -5.50 1.04 -11.59
C ILE A 298 -4.54 1.45 -12.69
N THR A 299 -3.24 1.53 -12.38
CA THR A 299 -2.22 1.92 -13.34
C THR A 299 -1.33 0.74 -13.73
N LYS A 300 -0.98 0.66 -15.00
CA LYS A 300 0.02 -0.26 -15.51
C LYS A 300 1.26 0.54 -15.87
N VAL A 301 2.37 0.24 -15.19
CA VAL A 301 3.65 0.90 -15.42
C VAL A 301 4.56 0.00 -16.25
N ARG A 302 5.14 0.54 -17.32
CA ARG A 302 6.17 -0.14 -18.12
C ARG A 302 7.37 0.79 -18.25
N SER A 303 8.54 0.31 -17.83
CA SER A 303 9.80 1.07 -17.88
C SER A 303 9.72 2.43 -17.19
N GLY A 304 9.02 2.52 -16.06
CA GLY A 304 8.90 3.74 -15.26
C GLY A 304 7.96 4.80 -15.83
N ARG A 305 7.08 4.44 -16.77
CA ARG A 305 6.00 5.33 -17.25
C ARG A 305 4.65 4.63 -17.14
N VAL A 306 3.63 5.37 -16.74
CA VAL A 306 2.24 4.92 -16.80
C VAL A 306 1.86 4.71 -18.27
N VAL A 307 1.66 3.46 -18.67
CA VAL A 307 1.23 3.08 -20.03
C VAL A 307 -0.27 2.84 -20.12
N LYS A 308 -0.94 2.57 -19.00
CA LYS A 308 -2.40 2.50 -18.90
C LYS A 308 -2.83 2.99 -17.52
N ALA A 309 -3.92 3.73 -17.44
CA ALA A 309 -4.61 4.02 -16.19
C ALA A 309 -6.11 3.80 -16.39
N GLU A 310 -6.75 3.15 -15.43
CA GLU A 310 -8.16 2.81 -15.45
C GLU A 310 -8.80 3.27 -14.13
N ILE A 311 -9.94 3.94 -14.18
CA ILE A 311 -10.63 4.39 -12.98
C ILE A 311 -11.26 3.16 -12.32
N GLU A 312 -11.02 2.96 -11.02
CA GLU A 312 -11.54 1.85 -10.21
C GLU A 312 -12.60 2.33 -9.20
N LYS A 313 -12.39 3.51 -8.59
CA LYS A 313 -13.35 4.13 -7.66
C LYS A 313 -13.37 5.63 -7.80
N VAL A 314 -14.52 6.21 -7.48
CA VAL A 314 -14.77 7.66 -7.50
C VAL A 314 -15.45 8.06 -6.21
N ALA A 315 -14.95 9.12 -5.56
CA ALA A 315 -15.55 9.70 -4.36
C ALA A 315 -15.62 11.23 -4.46
N ARG A 316 -16.63 11.80 -3.81
CA ARG A 316 -16.79 13.25 -3.68
C ARG A 316 -15.78 13.79 -2.68
N VAL A 317 -15.15 14.91 -3.02
CA VAL A 317 -14.35 15.70 -2.08
C VAL A 317 -15.26 16.77 -1.47
N GLU A 318 -15.47 16.76 -0.16
CA GLU A 318 -16.33 17.75 0.50
C GLU A 318 -15.67 19.13 0.61
N ASP A 319 -14.38 19.16 0.96
CA ASP A 319 -13.59 20.39 1.05
C ASP A 319 -12.97 20.78 -0.29
N GLN A 320 -13.79 21.35 -1.17
CA GLN A 320 -13.35 21.84 -2.49
C GLN A 320 -12.41 23.05 -2.38
N ALA A 321 -12.57 23.87 -1.34
CA ALA A 321 -11.84 25.13 -1.17
C ALA A 321 -10.34 24.88 -0.98
N ARG A 322 -9.97 23.80 -0.29
CA ARG A 322 -8.58 23.35 -0.12
C ARG A 322 -7.79 23.20 -1.42
N TYR A 323 -8.48 22.94 -2.54
CA TYR A 323 -7.86 22.66 -3.84
C TYR A 323 -8.13 23.74 -4.91
N ALA A 324 -8.74 24.87 -4.52
CA ALA A 324 -9.18 25.91 -5.45
C ALA A 324 -8.01 26.72 -6.06
N GLU A 325 -6.91 26.93 -5.32
CA GLU A 325 -5.78 27.80 -5.74
C GLU A 325 -4.61 27.06 -6.43
N GLN A 326 -4.78 25.77 -6.76
CA GLN A 326 -3.69 24.92 -7.27
C GLN A 326 -3.71 24.76 -8.80
N ASP A 327 -4.39 25.68 -9.50
CA ASP A 327 -4.56 25.65 -10.96
C ASP A 327 -3.56 26.58 -11.69
N PRO A 328 -2.73 26.08 -12.62
CA PRO A 328 -2.00 26.95 -13.54
C PRO A 328 -2.89 27.63 -14.59
N ALA A 329 -4.17 27.26 -14.73
CA ALA A 329 -5.14 27.84 -15.67
C ALA A 329 -6.11 28.86 -15.01
N ALA A 330 -5.79 29.37 -13.82
CA ALA A 330 -6.54 30.42 -13.15
C ALA A 330 -6.16 31.86 -13.59
N GLU A 331 -5.32 32.01 -14.63
CA GLU A 331 -5.13 33.28 -15.36
C GLU A 331 -5.82 33.28 -16.73
#